data_AF-A0A5C2T4T5-F1
#
_entry.id   AF-A0A5C2T4T5-F1
#
_cell.length_a   1.000
_cell.length_b   1.000
_cell.length_c   1.000
_cell.angle_alpha   90.00
_cell.angle_beta   90.00
_cell.angle_gamma   90.00
#
_symmetry.space_group_name_H-M   'P 1'
#
loop_
_entity.id
_entity.type
_entity.pdbx_description
1 polymer ?
#
loop_
_entity_poly.entity_id
_entity_poly.type
_entity_poly.pdbx_seq_one_letter_code
_entity_poly.pdbx_strand_id
1 'polypeptide(L)'
;MSGQAAPGKLIAQQAEQQGGVLAKLVIFALALGFVPISSYFLSRDYLWAGNTIYAAITAIISANLVLVAYIIESVREESRLRAREKQQQPAESKKDR
;
A
#
# COMPACT_ATOMS: atom_id res chain seq x y z
N MET A 1 -9.40 1.88 -39.66
CA MET A 1 -9.38 3.12 -38.86
C MET A 1 -9.42 2.76 -37.36
N SER A 2 -8.38 2.09 -36.83
CA SER A 2 -8.46 1.43 -35.52
C SER A 2 -7.35 1.84 -34.53
N GLY A 3 -6.49 2.79 -34.89
CA GLY A 3 -5.28 3.14 -34.14
C GLY A 3 -5.43 4.23 -33.07
N GLN A 4 -6.60 4.88 -32.94
CA GLN A 4 -6.79 6.03 -32.02
C GLN A 4 -7.49 5.70 -30.70
N ALA A 5 -8.00 4.47 -30.50
CA ALA A 5 -8.67 4.09 -29.26
C ALA A 5 -7.72 3.57 -28.16
N ALA A 6 -6.47 3.24 -28.51
CA ALA A 6 -5.47 2.70 -27.58
C ALA A 6 -4.96 3.72 -26.53
N PRO A 7 -4.61 4.98 -26.86
CA PRO A 7 -4.02 5.89 -25.88
C PRO A 7 -5.01 6.33 -24.80
N GLY A 8 -6.29 6.55 -25.14
CA GLY A 8 -7.31 6.94 -24.17
C GLY A 8 -7.58 5.87 -23.11
N LYS A 9 -7.50 4.59 -23.50
CA LYS A 9 -7.70 3.46 -22.58
C LYS A 9 -6.53 3.27 -21.62
N LEU A 10 -5.30 3.50 -22.10
CA LEU A 10 -4.09 3.46 -21.27
C LEU A 10 -4.07 4.59 -20.24
N ILE A 11 -4.42 5.82 -20.62
CA ILE A 11 -4.48 6.97 -19.71
C ILE A 11 -5.53 6.74 -18.62
N ALA A 12 -6.73 6.26 -18.99
CA ALA A 12 -7.78 5.93 -18.02
C ALA A 12 -7.34 4.83 -17.05
N GLN A 13 -6.71 3.77 -17.58
CA GLN A 13 -6.25 2.64 -16.77
C GLN A 13 -5.11 3.03 -15.81
N GLN A 14 -4.22 3.92 -16.23
CA GLN A 14 -3.12 4.44 -15.43
C GLN A 14 -3.60 5.40 -14.34
N ALA A 15 -4.62 6.23 -14.63
CA ALA A 15 -5.25 7.12 -13.65
C ALA A 15 -6.00 6.32 -12.55
N GLU A 16 -6.72 5.26 -12.94
CA GLU A 16 -7.40 4.36 -11.99
C GLU A 16 -6.39 3.61 -11.11
N GLN A 17 -5.21 3.30 -11.64
CA GLN A 17 -4.11 2.68 -10.90
C GLN A 17 -3.49 3.62 -9.86
N GLN A 18 -3.33 4.90 -10.18
CA GLN A 18 -2.76 5.89 -9.26
C GLN A 18 -3.68 6.16 -8.06
N GLY A 19 -5.00 6.15 -8.27
CA GLY A 19 -5.98 6.36 -7.20
C GLY A 19 -5.89 5.31 -6.07
N GLY A 20 -5.67 4.04 -6.44
CA GLY A 20 -5.54 2.95 -5.47
C GLY A 20 -4.30 3.07 -4.57
N VAL A 21 -3.16 3.48 -5.14
CA VAL A 21 -1.90 3.65 -4.40
C VAL A 21 -2.00 4.82 -3.41
N LEU A 22 -2.53 5.96 -3.85
CA LEU A 22 -2.73 7.13 -2.99
C LEU A 22 -3.62 6.81 -1.79
N ALA A 23 -4.74 6.10 -2.01
CA ALA A 23 -5.62 5.69 -0.93
C ALA A 23 -4.90 4.80 0.10
N LYS A 24 -4.10 3.83 -0.35
CA LYS A 24 -3.31 2.98 0.55
C LYS A 24 -2.25 3.76 1.33
N LEU A 25 -1.53 4.68 0.67
CA LEU A 25 -0.56 5.54 1.34
C LEU A 25 -1.20 6.35 2.46
N VAL A 26 -2.36 6.94 2.20
CA VAL A 26 -3.13 7.68 3.22
C VAL A 26 -3.55 6.75 4.37
N ILE A 27 -4.09 5.56 4.06
CA ILE A 27 -4.49 4.58 5.08
C ILE A 27 -3.29 4.16 5.94
N PHE A 28 -2.14 3.86 5.35
CA PHE A 28 -0.94 3.48 6.10
C PHE A 28 -0.35 4.64 6.91
N ALA A 29 -0.39 5.87 6.38
CA ALA A 29 0.02 7.05 7.13
C ALA A 29 -0.85 7.27 8.37
N LEU A 30 -2.18 7.15 8.22
CA LEU A 30 -3.11 7.20 9.34
C LEU A 30 -2.85 6.04 10.31
N ALA A 31 -2.69 4.82 9.81
CA ALA A 31 -2.43 3.63 10.63
C ALA A 31 -1.16 3.79 11.47
N LEU A 32 -0.09 4.38 10.91
CA LEU A 32 1.17 4.59 11.62
C LEU A 32 1.03 5.54 12.81
N GLY A 33 0.07 6.47 12.77
CA GLY A 33 -0.29 7.29 13.93
C GLY A 33 -1.27 6.57 14.86
N PHE A 34 -2.43 6.18 14.33
CA PHE A 34 -3.54 5.68 15.14
C PHE A 34 -3.25 4.34 15.80
N VAL A 35 -2.59 3.39 15.12
CA VAL A 35 -2.35 2.04 15.67
C VAL A 35 -1.40 2.07 16.87
N PRO A 36 -0.21 2.70 16.82
CA PRO A 36 0.68 2.77 17.97
C PRO A 36 0.10 3.57 19.14
N ILE A 37 -0.60 4.68 18.85
CA ILE A 37 -1.27 5.49 19.88
C ILE A 37 -2.35 4.66 20.57
N SER A 38 -3.21 3.99 19.80
CA SER A 38 -4.26 3.14 20.37
C SER A 38 -3.64 1.99 21.17
N SER A 39 -2.60 1.35 20.63
CA SER A 39 -1.86 0.28 21.30
C SER A 39 -1.26 0.73 22.63
N TYR A 40 -0.73 1.96 22.72
CA TYR A 40 -0.22 2.53 23.97
C TYR A 40 -1.31 2.60 25.03
N PHE A 41 -2.42 3.30 24.75
CA PHE A 41 -3.46 3.52 25.75
C PHE A 41 -4.16 2.22 26.13
N LEU A 42 -4.47 1.36 25.15
CA LEU A 42 -5.13 0.08 25.39
C LEU A 42 -4.24 -0.85 26.21
N SER A 43 -2.95 -0.96 25.89
CA SER A 43 -2.04 -1.81 26.64
C SER A 43 -1.76 -1.26 28.05
N ARG A 44 -1.66 0.07 28.21
CA ARG A 44 -1.50 0.70 29.51
C ARG A 44 -2.62 0.33 30.47
N ASP A 45 -3.87 0.44 30.01
CA ASP A 45 -5.03 0.31 30.89
C ASP A 45 -5.44 -1.16 31.13
N TYR A 46 -5.23 -2.05 30.14
CA TYR A 46 -5.69 -3.45 30.23
C TYR A 46 -4.59 -4.49 30.48
N LEU A 47 -3.35 -4.25 30.02
CA LEU A 47 -2.28 -5.26 30.08
C LEU A 47 -1.26 -4.97 31.19
N TRP A 48 -0.97 -3.69 31.42
CA TRP A 48 0.19 -3.29 32.22
C TRP A 48 -0.16 -2.49 33.49
N ALA A 49 -1.44 -2.45 33.88
CA ALA A 49 -1.94 -1.80 35.10
C ALA A 49 -1.41 -0.37 35.30
N GLY A 50 -1.34 0.41 34.21
CA GLY A 50 -0.88 1.79 34.23
C GLY A 50 0.62 1.99 33.99
N ASN A 51 1.43 0.93 33.88
CA ASN A 51 2.86 1.05 33.63
C ASN A 51 3.15 1.60 32.22
N THR A 52 3.63 2.83 32.19
CA THR A 52 3.86 3.60 30.96
C THR A 52 5.05 3.11 30.14
N ILE A 53 6.04 2.46 30.77
CA ILE A 53 7.23 1.95 30.08
C ILE A 53 6.86 0.73 29.22
N TYR A 54 6.16 -0.25 29.79
CA TYR A 54 5.73 -1.43 29.02
C TYR A 54 4.71 -1.08 27.95
N ALA A 55 3.80 -0.13 28.22
CA ALA A 55 2.90 0.40 27.21
C ALA A 55 3.66 1.09 26.06
N ALA A 56 4.69 1.89 26.36
CA ALA A 56 5.52 2.54 25.34
C ALA A 56 6.26 1.50 24.47
N ILE A 57 6.82 0.46 25.07
CA ILE A 57 7.46 -0.65 24.35
C ILE A 57 6.45 -1.32 23.40
N THR A 58 5.23 -1.57 23.88
CA THR A 58 4.15 -2.19 23.08
C THR A 58 3.77 -1.32 21.87
N ALA A 59 3.71 0.00 22.06
CA ALA A 59 3.44 0.95 21.00
C ALA A 59 4.57 1.00 19.95
N ILE A 60 5.83 0.99 20.39
CA ILE A 60 7.00 0.94 19.49
C ILE A 60 6.97 -0.34 18.65
N ILE A 61 6.70 -1.49 19.28
CA ILE A 61 6.57 -2.77 18.56
C ILE A 61 5.43 -2.67 17.53
N SER A 62 4.28 -2.12 17.93
CA SER A 62 3.12 -1.94 17.05
C SER A 62 3.41 -1.04 15.85
N ALA A 63 4.17 0.05 16.03
CA ALA A 63 4.61 0.93 14.95
C ALA A 63 5.49 0.20 13.92
N ASN A 64 6.45 -0.60 14.41
CA ASN A 64 7.31 -1.39 13.54
C ASN A 64 6.53 -2.46 12.77
N LEU A 65 5.51 -3.08 13.38
CA LEU A 65 4.62 -4.02 12.67
C LEU A 65 3.85 -3.34 11.54
N VAL A 66 3.32 -2.13 11.76
CA VAL A 66 2.65 -1.34 10.71
C VAL A 66 3.62 -1.01 9.58
N LEU A 67 4.84 -0.60 9.90
CA LEU A 67 5.88 -0.30 8.91
C LEU A 67 6.21 -1.52 8.05
N VAL A 68 6.41 -2.69 8.67
CA VAL A 68 6.67 -3.93 7.94
C VAL A 68 5.49 -4.32 7.05
N ALA A 69 4.25 -4.20 7.56
CA ALA A 69 3.05 -4.46 6.78
C ALA A 69 2.95 -3.54 5.55
N TYR A 70 3.26 -2.26 5.70
CA TYR A 70 3.33 -1.30 4.61
C TYR A 70 4.35 -1.70 3.55
N ILE A 71 5.56 -2.09 3.96
CA ILE A 71 6.62 -2.53 3.04
C ILE A 71 6.17 -3.76 2.24
N ILE A 72 5.62 -4.77 2.92
CA ILE A 72 5.14 -5.99 2.27
C ILE A 72 4.05 -5.67 1.24
N GLU A 73 3.04 -4.87 1.61
CA GLU A 73 1.96 -4.53 0.69
C GLU A 73 2.46 -3.67 -0.49
N SER A 74 3.40 -2.76 -0.25
CA SER A 74 4.04 -1.95 -1.29
C SER A 74 4.79 -2.81 -2.30
N VAL A 75 5.57 -3.79 -1.85
CA VAL A 75 6.28 -4.73 -2.73
C VAL A 75 5.31 -5.62 -3.53
N ARG A 76 4.23 -6.08 -2.88
CA ARG A 76 3.19 -6.87 -3.56
C ARG A 76 2.44 -6.04 -4.59
N GLU A 77 2.15 -4.78 -4.29
CA GLU A 77 1.57 -3.83 -5.23
C GLU A 77 2.49 -3.60 -6.42
N GLU A 78 3.76 -3.26 -6.20
CA GLU A 78 4.75 -3.09 -7.25
C GLU A 78 4.86 -4.33 -8.17
N SER A 79 4.88 -5.52 -7.58
CA SER A 79 4.90 -6.78 -8.33
C SER A 79 3.65 -6.97 -9.20
N ARG A 80 2.47 -6.61 -8.70
CA ARG A 80 1.19 -6.65 -9.45
C ARG A 80 1.17 -5.65 -10.58
N LEU A 81 1.73 -4.45 -10.39
CA LEU A 81 1.86 -3.43 -11.44
C LEU A 81 2.74 -3.97 -12.59
N ARG A 82 3.95 -4.45 -12.26
CA ARG A 82 4.91 -5.00 -13.23
C ARG A 82 4.37 -6.22 -14.01
N ALA A 83 3.63 -7.11 -13.34
CA ALA A 83 3.02 -8.26 -14.00
C ALA A 83 1.94 -7.86 -15.02
N ARG A 84 1.18 -6.80 -14.74
CA ARG A 84 0.13 -6.29 -15.65
C ARG A 84 0.73 -5.55 -16.85
N GLU A 85 1.83 -4.81 -16.67
CA GLU A 85 2.56 -4.18 -17.78
C GLU A 85 3.05 -5.22 -18.80
N LYS A 86 3.62 -6.34 -18.34
CA LYS A 86 4.06 -7.45 -19.20
C LYS A 86 2.92 -8.12 -19.98
N GLN A 87 1.69 -8.07 -19.48
CA GLN A 87 0.52 -8.65 -20.16
C GLN A 87 -0.07 -7.72 -21.24
N GLN A 88 0.23 -6.41 -21.20
CA GLN A 88 -0.27 -5.44 -22.18
C GLN A 88 0.66 -5.27 -23.39
N GLN A 89 1.96 -5.53 -23.25
CA GLN A 89 2.96 -5.47 -24.33
C GLN A 89 3.02 -6.64 -25.36
N PRO A 90 2.38 -7.83 -25.22
CA PRO A 90 2.57 -8.93 -26.19
C PRO A 90 1.93 -8.75 -27.58
N ALA A 91 1.07 -7.73 -27.78
CA ALA A 91 0.25 -7.64 -29.00
C ALA A 91 0.81 -6.70 -30.09
N GLU A 92 1.69 -5.74 -29.78
CA GLU A 92 2.21 -4.79 -30.78
C GLU A 92 3.47 -5.27 -31.51
N SER A 93 4.31 -6.12 -30.90
CA SER A 93 5.60 -6.52 -31.51
C SER A 93 5.51 -7.58 -32.61
N LYS A 94 4.32 -8.15 -32.89
CA LYS A 94 4.16 -9.23 -33.89
C LYS A 94 3.47 -8.79 -35.19
N LYS A 95 3.14 -7.51 -35.36
CA LYS A 95 2.45 -7.03 -36.57
C LYS A 95 3.36 -6.35 -37.60
N ASP A 96 4.66 -6.22 -37.29
CA ASP A 96 5.65 -5.51 -38.12
C ASP A 96 6.78 -6.42 -38.64
N ARG A 97 6.57 -7.75 -38.67
CA ARG A 97 7.50 -8.70 -39.27
C ARG A 97 6.81 -9.62 -40.25
#